data_AF-A0A382TWC9-F1
#
_entry.id   AF-A0A382TWC9-F1
#
_cell.length_a   1.000
_cell.length_b   1.000
_cell.length_c   1.000
_cell.angle_alpha   90.00
_cell.angle_beta   90.00
_cell.angle_gamma   90.00
#
_symmetry.space_group_name_H-M   'P 1'
#
loop_
_entity.id
_entity.type
_entity.pdbx_description
1 polymer ?
#
loop_
_entity_poly.entity_id
_entity_poly.type
_entity_poly.pdbx_seq_one_letter_code
_entity_poly.pdbx_strand_id
1 'polypeptide(L)'
;METLGLLFDGFLIAIQPLNITVVIIGVIVGLFIGAMPGLGSVNGVAILLPMTFLVPPTSAIIFLAALYYGAMYGGAISSIMLGIPGASTAVATTFDGRPLALKGLADKALITAAIASFIGGTISIILFTAFAPPLAHIALDFGDYEIFALMLLAFATFVGLSGDDIPKTIFSICIGLVFSAVGLDIMSGEPRLVFFDIIGFMHGINFLVLAIGIYGIGEMMWTIETNRGDSAMSKAVLSLSGFL
;
A
#
# COMPACT_ATOMS: atom_id res chain seq x y z
N MET A 1 -10.16 -29.07 7.92
CA MET A 1 -10.34 -29.55 6.54
C MET A 1 -10.91 -28.47 5.62
N GLU A 2 -11.81 -27.61 6.12
CA GLU A 2 -12.38 -26.48 5.37
C GLU A 2 -11.33 -25.49 4.82
N THR A 3 -10.34 -25.10 5.63
CA THR A 3 -9.27 -24.18 5.20
C THR A 3 -8.45 -24.71 4.02
N LEU A 4 -8.19 -26.02 3.96
CA LEU A 4 -7.48 -26.63 2.84
C LEU A 4 -8.32 -26.66 1.56
N GLY A 5 -9.64 -26.81 1.68
CA GLY A 5 -10.57 -26.68 0.55
C GLY A 5 -10.59 -25.25 0.01
N LEU A 6 -10.75 -24.25 0.89
CA LEU A 6 -10.72 -22.83 0.52
C LEU A 6 -9.39 -22.43 -0.15
N LEU A 7 -8.27 -22.97 0.35
CA LEU A 7 -6.96 -22.77 -0.27
C LEU A 7 -6.89 -23.36 -1.67
N PHE A 8 -7.37 -24.59 -1.85
CA PHE A 8 -7.38 -25.25 -3.14
C PHE A 8 -8.20 -24.46 -4.16
N ASP A 9 -9.40 -23.99 -3.78
CA ASP A 9 -10.22 -23.12 -4.62
C ASP A 9 -9.51 -21.81 -4.95
N GLY A 10 -8.84 -21.20 -3.97
CA GLY A 10 -8.01 -20.01 -4.18
C GLY A 10 -6.89 -20.23 -5.20
N PHE A 11 -6.19 -21.36 -5.16
CA PHE A 11 -5.17 -21.71 -6.15
C PHE A 11 -5.76 -21.91 -7.54
N LEU A 12 -6.93 -22.56 -7.65
CA LEU A 12 -7.63 -22.72 -8.93
C LEU A 12 -7.99 -21.37 -9.55
N ILE A 13 -8.44 -20.42 -8.73
CA ILE A 13 -8.72 -19.06 -9.18
C ILE A 13 -7.42 -18.35 -9.59
N ALA A 14 -6.36 -18.45 -8.80
CA ALA A 14 -5.10 -17.75 -9.06
C ALA A 14 -4.43 -18.20 -10.38
N ILE A 15 -4.56 -19.47 -10.75
CA ILE A 15 -3.97 -20.04 -11.98
C ILE A 15 -4.78 -19.69 -13.24
N GLN A 16 -5.97 -19.10 -13.11
CA GLN A 16 -6.74 -18.66 -14.27
C GLN A 16 -5.90 -17.68 -15.13
N PRO A 17 -5.95 -17.79 -16.47
CA PRO A 17 -5.09 -16.99 -17.36
C PRO A 17 -5.16 -15.49 -17.10
N LEU A 18 -6.37 -14.97 -16.85
CA LEU A 18 -6.59 -13.58 -16.51
C LEU A 18 -5.83 -13.17 -15.25
N ASN A 19 -5.92 -13.96 -14.19
CA ASN A 19 -5.29 -13.66 -12.90
C ASN A 19 -3.77 -13.76 -12.99
N ILE A 20 -3.23 -14.72 -13.75
CA ILE A 20 -1.79 -14.77 -14.02
C ILE A 20 -1.31 -13.50 -14.73
N THR A 21 -2.01 -13.06 -15.77
CA THR A 21 -1.66 -11.81 -16.48
C THR A 21 -1.70 -10.61 -15.54
N VAL A 22 -2.75 -10.52 -14.72
CA VAL A 22 -2.91 -9.45 -13.73
C VAL A 22 -1.81 -9.47 -12.67
N VAL A 23 -1.40 -10.64 -12.18
CA VAL A 23 -0.26 -10.79 -11.26
C VAL A 23 1.02 -10.29 -11.91
N ILE A 24 1.32 -10.73 -13.13
CA ILE A 24 2.55 -10.33 -13.83
C ILE A 24 2.61 -8.82 -14.02
N ILE A 25 1.51 -8.21 -14.50
CA ILE A 25 1.43 -6.76 -14.66
C ILE A 25 1.57 -6.06 -13.31
N GLY A 26 0.85 -6.52 -12.29
CA GLY A 26 0.90 -5.96 -10.94
C GLY A 26 2.32 -5.98 -10.36
N VAL A 27 3.02 -7.12 -10.44
CA VAL A 27 4.40 -7.23 -9.96
C VAL A 27 5.36 -6.33 -10.72
N ILE A 28 5.26 -6.27 -12.07
CA ILE A 28 6.13 -5.42 -12.88
C ILE A 28 5.92 -3.93 -12.53
N VAL A 29 4.67 -3.49 -12.52
CA VAL A 29 4.33 -2.09 -12.20
C VAL A 29 4.73 -1.76 -10.77
N GLY A 30 4.44 -2.65 -9.83
CA GLY A 30 4.86 -2.54 -8.44
C GLY A 30 6.37 -2.42 -8.32
N LEU A 31 7.14 -3.24 -9.02
CA LEU A 31 8.60 -3.20 -9.02
C LEU A 31 9.13 -1.84 -9.47
N PHE A 32 8.60 -1.30 -10.57
CA PHE A 32 8.98 0.03 -11.07
C PHE A 32 8.67 1.12 -10.04
N ILE A 33 7.48 1.10 -9.46
CA ILE A 33 7.08 2.09 -8.46
C ILE A 33 7.94 1.99 -7.21
N GLY A 34 8.17 0.78 -6.71
CA GLY A 34 9.04 0.56 -5.55
C GLY A 34 10.47 1.01 -5.78
N ALA A 35 10.98 0.84 -7.00
CA ALA A 35 12.33 1.27 -7.37
C ALA A 35 12.48 2.78 -7.51
N MET A 36 11.39 3.55 -7.61
CA MET A 36 11.43 5.01 -7.64
C MET A 36 11.74 5.56 -6.23
N PRO A 37 12.88 6.26 -6.05
CA PRO A 37 13.22 6.83 -4.75
C PRO A 37 12.15 7.82 -4.27
N GLY A 38 11.81 7.74 -2.98
CA GLY A 38 10.89 8.68 -2.34
C GLY A 38 9.40 8.48 -2.61
N LEU A 39 9.00 7.62 -3.56
CA LEU A 39 7.58 7.42 -3.86
C LEU A 39 6.91 6.52 -2.81
N GLY A 40 7.61 5.50 -2.30
CA GLY A 40 7.10 4.59 -1.27
C GLY A 40 6.08 3.58 -1.78
N SER A 41 6.09 2.39 -1.17
CA SER A 41 5.24 1.26 -1.59
C SER A 41 3.75 1.49 -1.33
N VAL A 42 3.40 2.13 -0.20
CA VAL A 42 2.00 2.42 0.16
C VAL A 42 1.37 3.44 -0.79
N ASN A 43 2.11 4.49 -1.12
CA ASN A 43 1.72 5.51 -2.09
C ASN A 43 1.50 4.94 -3.49
N GLY A 44 2.38 4.03 -3.94
CA GLY A 44 2.22 3.32 -5.20
C GLY A 44 0.91 2.54 -5.31
N VAL A 45 0.53 1.86 -4.22
CA VAL A 45 -0.77 1.16 -4.12
C VAL A 45 -1.92 2.18 -4.20
N ALA A 46 -1.82 3.31 -3.50
CA ALA A 46 -2.85 4.34 -3.51
C ALA A 46 -3.10 4.94 -4.91
N ILE A 47 -2.04 5.23 -5.68
CA ILE A 47 -2.13 5.77 -7.05
C ILE A 47 -2.88 4.80 -7.98
N LEU A 48 -2.64 3.49 -7.81
CA LEU A 48 -3.16 2.46 -8.71
C LEU A 48 -4.42 1.77 -8.20
N LEU A 49 -4.92 2.17 -7.03
CA LEU A 49 -6.23 1.78 -6.52
C LEU A 49 -7.38 1.95 -7.55
N PRO A 50 -7.43 2.99 -8.41
CA PRO A 50 -8.49 3.14 -9.41
C PRO A 50 -8.49 2.02 -10.46
N MET A 51 -7.33 1.42 -10.74
CA MET A 51 -7.21 0.34 -11.73
C MET A 51 -7.95 -0.92 -11.30
N THR A 52 -8.25 -1.08 -10.01
CA THR A 52 -9.01 -2.20 -9.48
C THR A 52 -10.45 -2.27 -10.01
N PHE A 53 -11.02 -1.16 -10.45
CA PHE A 53 -12.39 -1.11 -10.98
C PHE A 53 -12.49 -1.58 -12.43
N LEU A 54 -11.36 -1.71 -13.13
CA LEU A 54 -11.31 -2.18 -14.51
C LEU A 54 -11.34 -3.71 -14.61
N VAL A 55 -11.19 -4.41 -13.48
CA VAL A 55 -11.08 -5.87 -13.41
C VAL A 55 -12.08 -6.44 -12.40
N PRO A 56 -12.42 -7.74 -12.47
CA PRO A 56 -13.27 -8.38 -11.48
C PRO A 56 -12.71 -8.24 -10.05
N PRO A 57 -13.54 -8.22 -8.99
CA PRO A 57 -13.11 -7.98 -7.62
C PRO A 57 -11.98 -8.91 -7.13
N THR A 58 -12.03 -10.19 -7.52
CA THR A 58 -10.97 -11.15 -7.16
C THR A 58 -9.65 -10.80 -7.85
N SER A 59 -9.70 -10.46 -9.14
CA SER A 59 -8.53 -10.01 -9.90
C SER A 59 -7.98 -8.68 -9.36
N ALA A 60 -8.83 -7.78 -8.88
CA ALA A 60 -8.44 -6.54 -8.23
C ALA A 60 -7.62 -6.77 -6.95
N ILE A 61 -8.06 -7.67 -6.08
CA ILE A 61 -7.34 -8.03 -4.86
C ILE A 61 -5.98 -8.64 -5.22
N ILE A 62 -5.96 -9.54 -6.22
CA ILE A 62 -4.74 -10.15 -6.74
C ILE A 62 -3.78 -9.08 -7.30
N PHE A 63 -4.31 -8.11 -8.05
CA PHE A 63 -3.54 -7.00 -8.61
C PHE A 63 -2.88 -6.16 -7.51
N LEU A 64 -3.65 -5.72 -6.50
CA LEU A 64 -3.14 -4.91 -5.39
C LEU A 64 -2.10 -5.68 -4.56
N ALA A 65 -2.32 -6.97 -4.33
CA ALA A 65 -1.34 -7.82 -3.64
C ALA A 65 -0.04 -7.93 -4.45
N ALA A 66 -0.14 -8.27 -5.75
CA ALA A 66 1.00 -8.37 -6.66
C ALA A 66 1.80 -7.05 -6.73
N LEU A 67 1.10 -5.94 -6.83
CA LEU A 67 1.67 -4.60 -6.83
C LEU A 67 2.38 -4.29 -5.52
N TYR A 68 1.76 -4.58 -4.38
CA TYR A 68 2.37 -4.34 -3.06
C TYR A 68 3.63 -5.18 -2.85
N TYR A 69 3.61 -6.48 -3.17
CA TYR A 69 4.79 -7.33 -3.07
C TYR A 69 5.89 -6.88 -4.03
N GLY A 70 5.53 -6.54 -5.27
CA GLY A 70 6.46 -5.98 -6.26
C GLY A 70 7.11 -4.68 -5.78
N ALA A 71 6.31 -3.76 -5.21
CA ALA A 71 6.80 -2.48 -4.70
C ALA A 71 7.67 -2.64 -3.45
N MET A 72 7.34 -3.58 -2.56
CA MET A 72 8.16 -3.86 -1.38
C MET A 72 9.55 -4.36 -1.75
N TYR A 73 9.65 -5.27 -2.72
CA TYR A 73 10.96 -5.67 -3.23
C TYR A 73 11.62 -4.57 -4.08
N GLY A 74 10.86 -3.82 -4.88
CA GLY A 74 11.37 -2.68 -5.66
C GLY A 74 12.06 -1.63 -4.77
N GLY A 75 11.52 -1.38 -3.58
CA GLY A 75 12.15 -0.49 -2.58
C GLY A 75 13.54 -0.94 -2.14
N ALA A 76 13.80 -2.26 -2.13
CA ALA A 76 15.15 -2.77 -1.86
C ALA A 76 16.13 -2.36 -2.97
N ILE A 77 15.68 -2.27 -4.23
CA ILE A 77 16.54 -1.88 -5.35
C ILE A 77 17.05 -0.45 -5.16
N SER A 78 16.17 0.51 -4.87
CA SER A 78 16.58 1.91 -4.64
C SER A 78 17.43 2.05 -3.38
N SER A 79 17.09 1.34 -2.30
CA SER A 79 17.86 1.31 -1.06
C SER A 79 19.29 0.79 -1.27
N ILE A 80 19.46 -0.32 -2.00
CA ILE A 80 20.76 -0.96 -2.21
C ILE A 80 21.59 -0.19 -3.23
N MET A 81 21.00 0.13 -4.39
CA MET A 81 21.71 0.74 -5.52
C MET A 81 22.00 2.23 -5.34
N LEU A 82 21.13 2.96 -4.63
CA LEU A 82 21.22 4.42 -4.51
C LEU A 82 21.43 4.88 -3.06
N GLY A 83 21.10 4.05 -2.06
CA GLY A 83 21.12 4.47 -0.66
C GLY A 83 19.97 5.42 -0.29
N ILE A 84 18.94 5.50 -1.14
CA ILE A 84 17.78 6.38 -0.98
C ILE A 84 16.55 5.48 -0.83
N PRO A 85 16.16 5.13 0.42
CA PRO A 85 15.02 4.25 0.65
C PRO A 85 13.72 4.96 0.28
N GLY A 86 12.85 4.25 -0.46
CA GLY A 86 11.53 4.78 -0.82
C GLY A 86 10.50 4.70 0.31
N ALA A 87 10.71 3.83 1.30
CA ALA A 87 9.82 3.65 2.44
C ALA A 87 10.62 3.42 3.73
N SER A 88 10.03 3.75 4.88
CA SER A 88 10.63 3.54 6.21
C SER A 88 11.01 2.08 6.46
N THR A 89 10.23 1.13 5.94
CA THR A 89 10.50 -0.30 6.02
C THR A 89 11.73 -0.74 5.23
N ALA A 90 12.13 0.01 4.20
CA ALA A 90 13.28 -0.30 3.34
C ALA A 90 14.60 0.34 3.84
N VAL A 91 14.55 1.14 4.92
CA VAL A 91 15.74 1.77 5.51
C VAL A 91 16.70 0.71 6.03
N ALA A 92 16.21 -0.32 6.71
CA ALA A 92 17.06 -1.40 7.22
C ALA A 92 17.85 -2.11 6.10
N THR A 93 17.27 -2.23 4.90
CA THR A 93 17.95 -2.82 3.73
C THR A 93 19.16 -2.00 3.28
N THR A 94 19.17 -0.68 3.54
CA THR A 94 20.33 0.16 3.23
C THR A 94 21.54 -0.17 4.09
N PHE A 95 21.35 -0.61 5.34
CA PHE A 95 22.44 -0.82 6.30
C PHE A 95 23.42 -1.89 5.84
N ASP A 96 22.92 -3.01 5.30
CA ASP A 96 23.76 -4.09 4.79
C ASP A 96 23.94 -4.02 3.27
N GLY A 97 22.89 -3.68 2.54
CA GLY A 97 22.87 -3.77 1.08
C GLY A 97 23.68 -2.67 0.39
N ARG A 98 23.62 -1.42 0.87
CA ARG A 98 24.38 -0.31 0.28
C ARG A 98 25.89 -0.53 0.41
N PRO A 99 26.45 -0.90 1.57
CA PRO A 99 27.87 -1.24 1.68
C PRO A 99 28.31 -2.38 0.76
N LEU A 100 27.48 -3.40 0.55
CA LEU A 100 27.77 -4.49 -0.39
C LEU A 100 27.79 -4.01 -1.84
N ALA A 101 26.82 -3.17 -2.24
CA ALA A 101 26.79 -2.59 -3.58
C ALA A 101 28.01 -1.69 -3.85
N LEU A 102 28.44 -0.87 -2.88
CA LEU A 102 29.64 -0.04 -2.99
C LEU A 102 30.93 -0.85 -3.14
N LYS A 103 30.94 -2.11 -2.69
CA LYS A 103 32.04 -3.07 -2.88
C LYS A 103 31.97 -3.81 -4.23
N GLY A 104 31.04 -3.46 -5.11
CA GLY A 104 30.81 -4.13 -6.38
C GLY A 104 30.03 -5.44 -6.27
N LEU A 105 29.43 -5.75 -5.11
CA LEU A 105 28.64 -6.96 -4.84
C LEU A 105 27.13 -6.66 -4.84
N ALA A 106 26.72 -5.78 -5.75
CA ALA A 106 25.33 -5.31 -5.89
C ALA A 106 24.36 -6.46 -6.22
N ASP A 107 24.78 -7.36 -7.10
CA ASP A 107 24.07 -8.59 -7.47
C ASP A 107 23.78 -9.47 -6.24
N LYS A 108 24.79 -9.71 -5.40
CA LYS A 108 24.64 -10.52 -4.17
C LYS A 108 23.70 -9.86 -3.19
N ALA A 109 23.78 -8.54 -3.02
CA ALA A 109 22.89 -7.79 -2.14
C ALA A 109 21.42 -7.90 -2.60
N LEU A 110 21.16 -7.69 -3.90
CA LEU A 110 19.82 -7.79 -4.49
C LEU A 110 19.24 -9.21 -4.37
N ILE A 111 20.02 -10.24 -4.69
CA ILE A 111 19.59 -11.63 -4.58
C ILE A 111 19.29 -11.99 -3.12
N THR A 112 20.15 -11.57 -2.19
CA THR A 112 19.93 -11.83 -0.75
C THR A 112 18.65 -11.17 -0.27
N ALA A 113 18.39 -9.91 -0.66
CA ALA A 113 17.16 -9.22 -0.35
C ALA A 113 15.94 -9.95 -0.94
N ALA A 114 16.01 -10.38 -2.20
CA ALA A 114 14.93 -11.12 -2.85
C ALA A 114 14.58 -12.42 -2.11
N ILE A 115 15.60 -13.21 -1.76
CA ILE A 115 15.43 -14.48 -1.05
C ILE A 115 14.87 -14.24 0.36
N ALA A 116 15.39 -13.25 1.09
CA ALA A 116 14.91 -12.90 2.42
C ALA A 116 13.44 -12.46 2.38
N SER A 117 13.05 -11.62 1.41
CA SER A 117 11.66 -11.21 1.21
C SER A 117 10.76 -12.37 0.82
N PHE A 118 11.23 -13.29 -0.03
CA PHE A 118 10.48 -14.47 -0.42
C PHE A 118 10.21 -15.39 0.78
N ILE A 119 11.24 -15.69 1.58
CA ILE A 119 11.11 -16.53 2.78
C ILE A 119 10.20 -15.87 3.81
N GLY A 120 10.45 -14.60 4.14
CA GLY A 120 9.65 -13.86 5.12
C GLY A 120 8.19 -13.71 4.68
N GLY A 121 7.96 -13.38 3.41
CA GLY A 121 6.63 -13.29 2.82
C GLY A 121 5.89 -14.64 2.83
N THR A 122 6.58 -15.73 2.48
CA THR A 122 5.99 -17.08 2.49
C THR A 122 5.61 -17.51 3.90
N ILE A 123 6.50 -17.32 4.88
CA ILE A 123 6.20 -17.62 6.28
C ILE A 123 5.02 -16.78 6.77
N SER A 124 5.00 -15.48 6.45
CA SER A 124 3.90 -14.59 6.81
C SER A 124 2.57 -15.04 6.23
N ILE A 125 2.51 -15.45 4.96
CA ILE A 125 1.30 -15.97 4.32
C ILE A 125 0.85 -17.26 5.00
N ILE A 126 1.76 -18.22 5.24
CA ILE A 126 1.41 -19.50 5.88
C ILE A 126 0.83 -19.27 7.27
N LEU A 127 1.47 -18.43 8.08
CA LEU A 127 0.98 -18.07 9.41
C LEU A 127 -0.36 -17.36 9.31
N PHE A 128 -0.49 -16.36 8.44
CA PHE A 128 -1.75 -15.65 8.25
C PHE A 128 -2.88 -16.60 7.86
N THR A 129 -2.67 -17.48 6.90
CA THR A 129 -3.66 -18.47 6.47
C THR A 129 -4.06 -19.43 7.59
N ALA A 130 -3.13 -19.85 8.44
CA ALA A 130 -3.41 -20.75 9.55
C ALA A 130 -4.17 -20.05 10.71
N PHE A 131 -3.82 -18.79 11.00
CA PHE A 131 -4.39 -18.03 12.11
C PHE A 131 -5.62 -17.19 11.72
N ALA A 132 -5.86 -16.94 10.43
CA ALA A 132 -7.01 -16.15 9.99
C ALA A 132 -8.37 -16.77 10.38
N PRO A 133 -8.63 -18.08 10.19
CA PRO A 133 -9.91 -18.68 10.59
C PRO A 133 -10.24 -18.55 12.09
N PRO A 134 -9.34 -18.90 13.05
CA PRO A 134 -9.66 -18.72 14.46
C PRO A 134 -9.82 -17.25 14.84
N LEU A 135 -9.04 -16.33 14.26
CA LEU A 135 -9.25 -14.89 14.45
C LEU A 135 -10.62 -14.44 13.93
N ALA A 136 -11.07 -14.96 12.78
CA ALA A 136 -12.37 -14.64 12.21
C ALA A 136 -13.52 -15.13 13.10
N HIS A 137 -13.41 -16.32 13.69
CA HIS A 137 -14.43 -16.81 14.64
C HIS A 137 -14.56 -15.89 15.86
N ILE A 138 -13.43 -15.48 16.45
CA ILE A 138 -13.43 -14.54 17.58
C ILE A 138 -14.05 -13.20 17.16
N ALA A 139 -13.72 -12.71 15.96
CA ALA A 139 -14.26 -11.45 15.45
C ALA A 139 -15.77 -11.51 15.17
N LEU A 140 -16.33 -12.67 14.83
CA LEU A 140 -17.77 -12.86 14.62
C LEU A 140 -18.56 -12.90 15.93
N ASP A 141 -17.91 -13.23 17.05
CA ASP A 141 -18.51 -13.22 18.39
C ASP A 141 -18.56 -11.80 18.99
N PHE A 142 -17.91 -10.82 18.37
CA PHE A 142 -17.87 -9.45 18.85
C PHE A 142 -19.20 -8.74 18.65
N GLY A 143 -19.72 -8.14 19.72
CA GLY A 143 -20.89 -7.27 19.69
C GLY A 143 -20.51 -5.81 19.49
N ASP A 144 -21.50 -4.93 19.62
CA ASP A 144 -21.34 -3.50 19.39
C ASP A 144 -20.25 -2.87 20.28
N TYR A 145 -20.10 -3.35 21.52
CA TYR A 145 -19.13 -2.80 22.47
C TYR A 145 -17.70 -3.26 22.19
N GLU A 146 -17.46 -4.51 21.80
CA GLU A 146 -16.13 -4.96 21.35
C GLU A 146 -15.71 -4.29 20.05
N ILE A 147 -16.63 -4.15 19.09
CA ILE A 147 -16.36 -3.44 17.84
C ILE A 147 -15.98 -2.00 18.12
N PHE A 148 -16.71 -1.31 19.02
CA PHE A 148 -16.36 0.05 19.43
C PHE A 148 -14.96 0.12 20.07
N ALA A 149 -14.65 -0.79 21.00
CA ALA A 149 -13.35 -0.82 21.67
C ALA A 149 -12.20 -1.13 20.70
N LEU A 150 -12.41 -2.03 19.74
CA LEU A 150 -11.47 -2.33 18.67
C LEU A 150 -11.20 -1.12 17.78
N MET A 151 -12.25 -0.41 17.36
CA MET A 151 -12.11 0.78 16.53
C MET A 151 -11.36 1.88 17.29
N LEU A 152 -11.66 2.07 18.58
CA LEU A 152 -10.92 2.99 19.44
C LEU A 152 -9.45 2.59 19.58
N LEU A 153 -9.17 1.30 19.74
CA LEU A 153 -7.81 0.75 19.78
C LEU A 153 -7.09 1.00 18.45
N ALA A 154 -7.75 0.81 17.31
CA ALA A 154 -7.19 1.07 15.98
C ALA A 154 -6.82 2.56 15.79
N PHE A 155 -7.68 3.49 16.24
CA PHE A 155 -7.34 4.90 16.22
C PHE A 155 -6.20 5.24 17.18
N ALA A 156 -6.19 4.63 18.37
CA ALA A 156 -5.10 4.82 19.34
C ALA A 156 -3.76 4.30 18.80
N THR A 157 -3.74 3.17 18.09
CA THR A 157 -2.52 2.66 17.46
C THR A 157 -2.06 3.53 16.30
N PHE A 158 -2.95 4.10 15.49
CA PHE A 158 -2.55 5.11 14.50
C PHE A 158 -1.87 6.30 15.15
N VAL A 159 -2.45 6.84 16.23
CA VAL A 159 -1.84 7.94 16.97
C VAL A 159 -0.47 7.55 17.55
N GLY A 160 -0.34 6.34 18.10
CA GLY A 160 0.91 5.85 18.70
C GLY A 160 2.01 5.52 17.68
N LEU A 161 1.64 5.11 16.45
CA LEU A 161 2.58 4.70 15.40
C LEU A 161 2.96 5.84 14.44
N SER A 162 2.18 6.92 14.37
CA SER A 162 2.39 7.98 13.38
C SER A 162 3.58 8.91 13.66
N GLY A 163 4.43 8.57 14.63
CA GLY A 163 5.77 9.15 14.84
C GLY A 163 5.76 10.65 15.15
N ASP A 164 5.82 11.47 14.11
CA ASP A 164 6.33 12.83 14.17
C ASP A 164 5.26 13.91 14.47
N ASP A 165 3.97 13.64 14.22
CA ASP A 165 2.90 14.64 14.38
C ASP A 165 1.56 14.06 14.91
N ILE A 166 1.52 13.78 16.22
CA ILE A 166 0.31 13.30 16.92
C ILE A 166 -0.92 14.21 16.67
N PRO A 167 -0.84 15.55 16.81
CA PRO A 167 -2.00 16.41 16.62
C PRO A 167 -2.58 16.35 15.19
N LYS A 168 -1.70 16.25 14.17
CA LYS A 168 -2.15 16.11 12.78
C LYS A 168 -2.81 14.76 12.53
N THR A 169 -2.32 13.71 13.17
CA THR A 169 -2.91 12.37 13.09
C THR A 169 -4.33 12.35 13.68
N ILE A 170 -4.50 12.89 14.88
CA ILE A 170 -5.82 12.99 15.54
C ILE A 170 -6.77 13.85 14.69
N PHE A 171 -6.30 14.99 14.18
CA PHE A 171 -7.10 15.85 13.33
C PHE A 171 -7.57 15.14 12.05
N SER A 172 -6.68 14.40 11.37
CA SER A 172 -7.02 13.60 10.19
C SER A 172 -8.03 12.49 10.50
N ILE A 173 -7.90 11.80 11.65
CA ILE A 173 -8.88 10.81 12.11
C ILE A 173 -10.25 11.46 12.31
N CYS A 174 -10.32 12.59 13.01
CA CYS A 174 -11.57 13.31 13.23
C CYS A 174 -12.25 13.74 11.92
N ILE A 175 -11.47 14.26 10.95
CA ILE A 175 -12.00 14.60 9.61
C ILE A 175 -12.53 13.35 8.91
N GLY A 176 -11.78 12.25 8.93
CA GLY A 176 -12.21 10.99 8.33
C GLY A 176 -13.52 10.46 8.93
N LEU A 177 -13.68 10.54 10.24
CA LEU A 177 -14.92 10.16 10.94
C LEU A 177 -16.10 11.05 10.54
N VAL A 178 -15.89 12.36 10.40
CA VAL A 178 -16.93 13.29 9.91
C VAL A 178 -17.35 12.94 8.48
N PHE A 179 -16.39 12.69 7.58
CA PHE A 179 -16.70 12.30 6.20
C PHE A 179 -17.39 10.94 6.11
N SER A 180 -17.04 10.00 6.98
CA SER A 180 -17.72 8.69 7.04
C SER A 180 -19.16 8.79 7.54
N ALA A 181 -19.53 9.85 8.24
CA ALA A 181 -20.89 10.05 8.76
C ALA A 181 -21.83 10.72 7.73
N VAL A 182 -21.32 11.16 6.57
CA VAL A 182 -22.13 11.74 5.50
C VAL A 182 -22.89 10.64 4.77
N GLY A 183 -24.22 10.77 4.68
CA GLY A 183 -25.08 9.83 3.94
C GLY A 183 -26.24 9.30 4.77
N LEU A 184 -26.87 8.25 4.28
CA LEU A 184 -27.92 7.54 5.02
C LEU A 184 -27.30 6.63 6.07
N ASP A 185 -27.83 6.68 7.30
CA ASP A 185 -27.47 5.71 8.32
C ASP A 185 -27.96 4.31 7.95
N ILE A 186 -27.06 3.33 8.04
CA ILE A 186 -27.33 1.94 7.62
C ILE A 186 -28.38 1.28 8.53
N MET A 187 -28.45 1.68 9.81
CA MET A 187 -29.35 1.10 10.80
C MET A 187 -30.72 1.76 10.82
N SER A 188 -30.76 3.09 10.90
CA SER A 188 -32.01 3.87 11.03
C SER A 188 -32.59 4.37 9.71
N GLY A 189 -31.80 4.44 8.63
CA GLY A 189 -32.22 5.02 7.35
C GLY A 189 -32.34 6.54 7.35
N GLU A 190 -32.00 7.21 8.45
CA GLU A 190 -32.06 8.67 8.57
C GLU A 190 -30.85 9.34 7.89
N PRO A 191 -31.05 10.48 7.20
CA PRO A 191 -29.96 11.24 6.60
C PRO A 191 -29.08 11.90 7.67
N ARG A 192 -27.77 11.69 7.55
CA ARG A 192 -26.73 12.31 8.40
C ARG A 192 -25.82 13.20 7.56
N LEU A 193 -25.61 14.43 8.04
CA LEU A 193 -24.72 15.42 7.42
C LEU A 193 -24.98 15.63 5.91
N VAL A 194 -26.26 15.56 5.50
CA VAL A 194 -26.69 15.92 4.14
C VAL A 194 -26.74 17.44 4.04
N PHE A 195 -25.82 18.02 3.30
CA PHE A 195 -25.73 19.48 3.16
C PHE A 195 -26.65 19.98 2.04
N PHE A 196 -27.35 21.08 2.32
CA PHE A 196 -28.16 21.84 1.34
C PHE A 196 -29.21 21.01 0.58
N ASP A 197 -29.72 19.93 1.18
CA ASP A 197 -30.66 18.98 0.55
C ASP A 197 -30.19 18.42 -0.80
N ILE A 198 -28.87 18.39 -1.02
CA ILE A 198 -28.29 17.85 -2.25
C ILE A 198 -28.34 16.33 -2.18
N ILE A 199 -29.15 15.73 -3.07
CA ILE A 199 -29.37 14.28 -3.18
C ILE A 199 -28.04 13.50 -3.30
N GLY A 200 -27.01 14.09 -3.90
CA GLY A 200 -25.68 13.49 -4.01
C GLY A 200 -25.09 13.05 -2.66
N PHE A 201 -25.32 13.81 -1.58
CA PHE A 201 -24.80 13.47 -0.26
C PHE A 201 -25.50 12.28 0.39
N MET A 202 -26.69 11.88 -0.08
CA MET A 202 -27.40 10.72 0.46
C MET A 202 -26.65 9.40 0.21
N HIS A 203 -25.85 9.34 -0.86
CA HIS A 203 -25.00 8.19 -1.18
C HIS A 203 -23.68 8.18 -0.39
N GLY A 204 -23.47 9.18 0.47
CA GLY A 204 -22.22 9.39 1.20
C GLY A 204 -21.06 9.82 0.30
N ILE A 205 -19.89 9.97 0.93
CA ILE A 205 -18.67 10.32 0.21
C ILE A 205 -18.02 9.02 -0.28
N ASN A 206 -17.82 8.91 -1.59
CA ASN A 206 -17.15 7.75 -2.17
C ASN A 206 -15.68 7.70 -1.71
N PHE A 207 -15.33 6.64 -0.97
CA PHE A 207 -13.99 6.43 -0.41
C PHE A 207 -12.88 6.57 -1.47
N LEU A 208 -13.08 6.02 -2.67
CA LEU A 208 -12.09 6.10 -3.74
C LEU A 208 -11.89 7.54 -4.20
N VAL A 209 -12.97 8.28 -4.44
CA VAL A 209 -12.88 9.68 -4.91
C VAL A 209 -12.15 10.52 -3.87
N LEU A 210 -12.47 10.32 -2.60
CA LEU A 210 -11.83 10.98 -1.48
C LEU A 210 -10.34 10.61 -1.38
N ALA A 211 -10.02 9.31 -1.41
CA ALA A 211 -8.66 8.81 -1.30
C ALA A 211 -7.77 9.31 -2.44
N ILE A 212 -8.22 9.22 -3.70
CA ILE A 212 -7.48 9.74 -4.86
C ILE A 212 -7.35 11.26 -4.78
N GLY A 213 -8.43 11.96 -4.45
CA GLY A 213 -8.45 13.42 -4.39
C GLY A 213 -7.46 13.95 -3.36
N ILE A 214 -7.54 13.45 -2.12
CA ILE A 214 -6.65 13.85 -1.03
C ILE A 214 -5.21 13.45 -1.35
N TYR A 215 -4.97 12.23 -1.83
CA TYR A 215 -3.63 11.78 -2.19
C TYR A 215 -3.04 12.62 -3.32
N GLY A 216 -3.75 12.78 -4.43
CA GLY A 216 -3.27 13.49 -5.61
C GLY A 216 -3.02 14.98 -5.34
N ILE A 217 -3.91 15.64 -4.58
CA ILE A 217 -3.71 17.03 -4.16
C ILE A 217 -2.54 17.13 -3.17
N GLY A 218 -2.48 16.23 -2.18
CA GLY A 218 -1.42 16.20 -1.18
C GLY A 218 -0.04 16.03 -1.79
N GLU A 219 0.12 15.05 -2.70
CA GLU A 219 1.37 14.84 -3.43
C GLU A 219 1.74 16.01 -4.33
N MET A 220 0.78 16.62 -5.03
CA MET A 220 1.04 17.83 -5.83
C MET A 220 1.57 18.97 -4.96
N MET A 221 0.94 19.22 -3.82
CA MET A 221 1.38 20.26 -2.88
C MET A 221 2.78 19.96 -2.33
N TRP A 222 3.01 18.71 -1.89
CA TRP A 222 4.30 18.25 -1.38
C TRP A 222 5.42 18.36 -2.43
N THR A 223 5.13 17.97 -3.68
CA THR A 223 6.06 18.04 -4.80
C THR A 223 6.45 19.48 -5.10
N ILE A 224 5.49 20.41 -5.05
CA ILE A 224 5.75 21.85 -5.24
C ILE A 224 6.61 22.40 -4.09
N GLU A 225 6.35 22.00 -2.85
CA GLU A 225 7.12 22.43 -1.68
C GLU A 225 8.56 21.90 -1.72
N THR A 226 8.74 20.63 -2.05
CA THR A 226 10.05 19.96 -2.05
C THR A 226 10.93 20.44 -3.21
N ASN A 227 10.36 20.70 -4.40
CA ASN A 227 11.12 21.13 -5.58
C ASN A 227 11.34 22.66 -5.66
N ARG A 228 11.03 23.42 -4.60
CA ARG A 228 11.27 24.88 -4.53
C ARG A 228 12.73 25.27 -4.33
N GLY A 229 13.64 24.32 -4.13
CA GLY A 229 15.10 24.54 -4.10
C GLY A 229 15.81 23.56 -5.04
N ASP A 230 16.34 24.07 -6.14
CA ASP A 230 17.17 23.38 -7.14
C ASP A 230 16.63 22.03 -7.67
N SER A 231 15.96 22.12 -8.83
CA SER A 231 15.94 21.02 -9.79
C SER A 231 17.35 20.81 -10.35
N ALA A 232 18.23 20.22 -9.54
CA ALA A 232 19.47 19.61 -9.99
C ALA A 232 19.12 18.31 -10.75
N MET A 233 18.40 18.44 -11.85
CA MET A 233 18.39 17.40 -12.87
C MET A 233 19.83 17.26 -13.35
N SER A 234 20.48 16.17 -12.92
CA SER A 234 21.77 15.77 -13.45
C SER A 234 21.65 15.70 -14.98
N LYS A 235 22.30 16.62 -15.68
CA LYS A 235 22.38 16.59 -17.13
C LYS A 235 23.10 15.30 -17.50
N ALA A 236 22.35 14.34 -18.03
CA ALA A 236 22.93 13.12 -18.59
C ALA A 236 23.84 13.52 -19.76
N VAL A 237 25.15 13.56 -19.51
CA VAL A 237 26.15 13.68 -20.56
C VAL A 237 26.30 12.28 -21.16
N LEU A 238 25.56 12.03 -22.24
CA LEU A 238 25.80 10.88 -23.10
C LEU A 238 27.13 11.09 -23.82
N SER A 239 28.23 10.60 -23.24
CA SER A 239 29.51 10.54 -23.93
C SER A 239 29.50 9.35 -24.88
N LEU A 240 29.48 9.63 -26.18
CA LEU A 240 29.65 8.67 -27.27
C LEU A 240 31.14 8.31 -27.53
N SER A 241 32.05 8.68 -26.63
CA SER A 241 33.50 8.51 -26.85
C SER A 241 34.05 7.11 -26.57
N GLY A 242 33.19 6.10 -26.38
CA GLY A 242 33.59 4.71 -26.10
C GLY A 242 33.35 3.74 -27.26
N PHE A 243 32.92 4.21 -28.43
CA PHE A 243 32.51 3.35 -29.56
C PHE A 243 33.19 3.68 -30.91
N LEU A 244 34.27 4.46 -30.89
CA LEU A 244 35.19 4.68 -32.02
C LEU A 244 36.62 4.48 -31.53
#